data_AF-C6SH30-F1
#
_entry.id   AF-C6SH30-F1
#
_cell.length_a   1.000
_cell.length_b   1.000
_cell.length_c   1.000
_cell.angle_alpha   90.00
_cell.angle_beta   90.00
_cell.angle_gamma   90.00
#
_symmetry.space_group_name_H-M   'P 1'
#
loop_
_entity.id
_entity.type
_entity.pdbx_description
1 polymer ?
#
loop_
_entity_poly.entity_id
_entity_poly.type
_entity_poly.pdbx_seq_one_letter_code
_entity_poly.pdbx_strand_id
1 'polypeptide(L)'
;MNTLQKGFTLIELMIVIAIVGILAAVALPAYQDYTARAQVSEAILLAEGQKSAVTEYYLNHGEWPANNSSAGVASSATDIKGKYVQSVTV
;
A
#
# COMPACT_ATOMS: atom_id res chain seq x y z
N MET A 1 39.39 42.53 -2.51
CA MET A 1 39.00 42.02 -1.18
C MET A 1 38.61 40.57 -1.38
N ASN A 2 39.53 39.64 -1.11
CA ASN A 2 39.26 38.22 -1.24
C ASN A 2 38.62 37.75 0.06
N THR A 3 37.31 37.53 0.04
CA THR A 3 36.60 36.89 1.14
C THR A 3 37.14 35.46 1.25
N LEU A 4 37.86 35.17 2.33
CA LEU A 4 38.26 33.81 2.68
C LEU A 4 36.99 32.95 2.77
N GLN A 5 36.72 32.17 1.74
CA GLN A 5 35.69 31.13 1.78
C GLN A 5 36.11 30.12 2.86
N LYS A 6 35.49 30.21 4.04
CA LYS A 6 35.59 29.17 5.07
C LYS A 6 34.95 27.90 4.51
N GLY A 7 35.80 26.93 4.17
CA GLY A 7 35.35 25.59 3.79
C GLY A 7 34.71 24.86 4.98
N PHE A 8 33.78 23.94 4.68
CA PHE A 8 33.14 23.07 5.66
C PHE A 8 34.14 22.07 6.24
N THR A 9 34.06 21.76 7.53
CA THR A 9 34.95 20.77 8.15
C THR A 9 34.42 19.35 7.96
N LEU A 10 35.33 18.37 7.89
CA LEU A 10 34.94 16.95 7.87
C LEU A 10 34.16 16.55 9.13
N ILE A 11 34.45 17.18 10.26
CA ILE A 11 33.76 16.93 11.53
C ILE A 11 32.31 17.39 11.45
N GLU A 12 32.04 18.58 10.92
CA GLU A 12 30.66 19.05 10.71
C GLU A 12 29.89 18.10 9.80
N LEU A 13 30.51 17.63 8.72
CA LEU A 13 29.87 16.68 7.81
C LEU A 13 29.57 15.34 8.49
N MET A 14 30.49 14.82 9.29
CA MET A 14 30.30 13.58 10.05
C MET A 14 29.14 13.67 11.05
N ILE A 15 29.00 14.80 11.75
CA ILE A 15 27.90 15.02 12.70
C ILE A 15 26.56 15.07 11.95
N VAL A 16 26.50 15.76 10.81
CA VAL A 16 25.28 15.83 9.99
C VAL A 16 24.85 14.42 9.54
N ILE A 17 25.78 13.62 9.02
CA ILE A 17 25.48 12.25 8.58
C ILE A 17 25.04 11.37 9.75
N ALA A 18 25.66 11.51 10.93
CA ALA A 18 25.26 10.77 12.12
C ALA A 18 23.82 11.09 12.55
N ILE A 19 23.43 12.37 12.57
CA ILE A 19 22.07 12.79 12.91
C ILE A 19 21.06 12.27 11.87
N VAL A 20 21.35 12.43 10.58
CA VAL A 20 20.47 11.92 9.50
C VAL A 20 20.33 10.40 9.59
N GLY A 21 21.41 9.68 9.90
CA GLY A 21 21.39 8.22 10.08
C GLY A 21 20.48 7.76 11.22
N ILE A 22 20.56 8.42 12.38
CA ILE A 22 19.68 8.11 13.53
C ILE A 22 18.22 8.41 13.19
N LEU A 23 17.94 9.57 12.59
CA LEU A 23 16.59 9.95 12.19
C LEU A 23 16.01 8.98 11.17
N ALA A 24 16.80 8.57 10.17
CA ALA A 24 16.38 7.59 9.16
C ALA A 24 16.09 6.22 9.80
N ALA A 25 16.94 5.75 10.71
CA ALA A 25 16.75 4.46 11.38
C ALA A 25 15.44 4.40 12.19
N VAL A 26 15.05 5.51 12.83
CA VAL A 26 13.79 5.59 13.60
C VAL A 26 12.58 5.84 12.69
N ALA A 27 12.73 6.64 11.63
CA ALA A 27 11.61 7.02 10.77
C ALA A 27 11.24 5.95 9.72
N LEU A 28 12.22 5.21 9.20
CA LEU A 28 11.99 4.23 8.12
C LEU A 28 10.95 3.14 8.49
N PRO A 29 10.97 2.53 9.68
CA PRO A 29 9.96 1.55 10.06
C PRO A 29 8.54 2.13 10.03
N ALA A 30 8.35 3.34 10.54
CA ALA A 30 7.05 4.01 10.54
C ALA A 30 6.57 4.36 9.12
N TYR A 31 7.48 4.79 8.24
CA TYR A 31 7.15 5.01 6.83
C TYR A 31 6.77 3.70 6.12
N GLN A 32 7.48 2.61 6.38
CA GLN A 32 7.15 1.28 5.84
C GLN A 32 5.76 0.86 6.28
N ASP A 33 5.43 0.95 7.56
CA ASP A 33 4.10 0.62 8.09
C ASP A 33 3.00 1.48 7.46
N TYR A 34 3.24 2.78 7.29
CA TYR A 34 2.29 3.67 6.63
C TYR A 34 2.05 3.27 5.17
N THR A 35 3.13 2.96 4.42
CA THR A 35 3.00 2.49 3.04
C THR A 35 2.27 1.15 2.97
N ALA A 36 2.56 0.22 3.87
CA ALA A 36 1.88 -1.07 3.93
C ALA A 36 0.38 -0.89 4.22
N ARG A 37 0.01 -0.01 5.16
CA ARG A 37 -1.40 0.33 5.40
C ARG A 37 -2.08 0.93 4.17
N ALA A 38 -1.40 1.82 3.45
CA ALA A 38 -1.94 2.38 2.21
C ALA A 38 -2.15 1.29 1.13
N GLN A 39 -1.22 0.33 1.02
CA GLN A 39 -1.34 -0.82 0.12
C GLN A 39 -2.51 -1.73 0.51
N VAL A 40 -2.71 -1.99 1.80
CA VAL A 40 -3.85 -2.78 2.31
C VAL A 40 -5.17 -2.05 2.07
N SER A 41 -5.22 -0.72 2.20
CA SER A 41 -6.41 0.06 1.88
C SER A 41 -6.84 -0.10 0.41
N GLU A 42 -5.89 -0.20 -0.53
CA GLU A 42 -6.20 -0.51 -1.93
C GLU A 42 -6.85 -1.90 -2.06
N ALA A 43 -6.33 -2.90 -1.34
CA ALA A 43 -6.90 -4.24 -1.31
C ALA A 43 -8.33 -4.27 -0.78
N ILE A 44 -8.60 -3.52 0.28
CA ILE A 44 -9.94 -3.38 0.84
C ILE A 44 -10.88 -2.76 -0.21
N LEU A 45 -10.50 -1.64 -0.82
CA LEU A 45 -11.33 -0.97 -1.83
C LEU A 45 -11.68 -1.88 -3.01
N LEU A 46 -10.72 -2.68 -3.50
CA LEU A 46 -10.97 -3.63 -4.59
C LEU A 46 -11.93 -4.75 -4.18
N ALA A 47 -11.83 -5.25 -2.95
CA ALA A 47 -12.76 -6.24 -2.40
C ALA A 47 -14.15 -5.64 -2.18
N GLU A 48 -14.24 -4.40 -1.71
CA GLU A 48 -15.52 -3.71 -1.51
C GLU A 48 -16.28 -3.50 -2.82
N GLY A 49 -15.57 -3.27 -3.93
CA GLY A 49 -16.17 -3.20 -5.26
C GLY A 49 -16.95 -4.45 -5.66
N GLN A 50 -16.64 -5.62 -5.07
CA GLN A 50 -17.34 -6.87 -5.38
C GLN A 50 -18.61 -7.06 -4.54
N LYS A 51 -18.72 -6.39 -3.38
CA LYS A 51 -19.85 -6.58 -2.43
C LYS A 51 -21.22 -6.39 -3.07
N SER A 52 -21.36 -5.45 -4.02
CA SER A 52 -22.62 -5.21 -4.73
C SER A 52 -23.10 -6.46 -5.45
N ALA A 53 -22.22 -7.09 -6.24
CA ALA A 53 -22.55 -8.27 -7.03
C ALA A 53 -22.83 -9.49 -6.13
N VAL A 54 -22.06 -9.65 -5.05
CA VAL A 54 -22.30 -10.68 -4.03
C VAL A 54 -23.66 -10.52 -3.35
N THR A 55 -24.03 -9.29 -3.01
CA THR A 55 -25.31 -8.99 -2.36
C THR A 55 -26.48 -9.21 -3.31
N GLU A 56 -26.34 -8.78 -4.57
CA GLU A 56 -27.35 -9.02 -5.60
C GLU A 56 -27.57 -10.51 -5.85
N TYR A 57 -26.51 -11.33 -5.87
CA TYR A 57 -26.64 -12.77 -5.97
C TYR A 57 -27.45 -13.35 -4.81
N TYR A 58 -27.12 -12.95 -3.58
CA TYR A 58 -27.84 -13.41 -2.38
C TYR A 58 -29.31 -13.01 -2.39
N LEU A 59 -29.62 -11.78 -2.81
CA LEU A 59 -31.00 -11.31 -2.90
C LEU A 59 -31.83 -12.10 -3.93
N ASN A 60 -31.20 -12.56 -5.01
CA ASN A 60 -31.88 -13.33 -6.06
C ASN A 60 -31.99 -14.83 -5.76
N HIS A 61 -31.00 -15.43 -5.08
CA HIS A 61 -30.93 -16.89 -4.90
C HIS A 61 -31.17 -17.35 -3.45
N GLY A 62 -31.11 -16.43 -2.47
CA GLY A 62 -31.22 -16.73 -1.04
C GLY A 62 -29.98 -17.40 -0.45
N GLU A 63 -28.91 -17.55 -1.22
CA GLU A 63 -27.64 -18.14 -0.81
C GLU A 63 -26.45 -17.28 -1.28
N TRP A 64 -25.33 -17.36 -0.56
CA TRP A 64 -24.12 -16.63 -0.94
C TRP A 64 -23.44 -17.30 -2.14
N PRO A 65 -22.87 -16.53 -3.07
CA PRO A 65 -22.19 -17.09 -4.23
C PRO A 65 -20.97 -17.90 -3.79
N ALA A 66 -20.78 -19.08 -4.39
CA ALA A 66 -19.68 -19.99 -4.04
C ALA A 66 -18.32 -19.60 -4.66
N ASN A 67 -18.32 -18.67 -5.62
CA ASN A 67 -17.14 -18.18 -6.33
C ASN A 67 -17.48 -16.90 -7.12
N ASN A 68 -16.44 -16.26 -7.67
CA ASN A 68 -16.54 -15.06 -8.51
C ASN A 68 -17.51 -15.21 -9.70
N SER A 69 -17.53 -16.38 -10.34
CA SER A 69 -18.40 -16.62 -11.50
C SER A 69 -19.87 -16.66 -11.10
N SER A 70 -20.19 -17.29 -9.96
CA SER A 70 -21.53 -17.25 -9.37
C SER A 70 -21.92 -15.84 -8.96
N ALA A 71 -21.00 -15.07 -8.39
CA ALA A 71 -21.24 -13.68 -8.01
C ALA A 71 -21.43 -12.72 -9.18
N GLY A 72 -21.22 -13.15 -10.44
CA GLY A 72 -21.32 -12.28 -11.61
C GLY A 72 -20.17 -11.28 -11.77
N VAL A 73 -19.03 -11.53 -11.11
CA VAL A 73 -17.79 -10.76 -11.26
C VAL A 73 -16.79 -11.54 -12.12
N ALA A 74 -15.62 -10.95 -12.40
CA ALA A 74 -14.62 -11.61 -13.25
C ALA A 74 -14.27 -13.01 -12.73
N SER A 75 -14.48 -14.03 -13.57
CA SER A 75 -14.42 -15.44 -13.17
C SER A 75 -13.04 -15.86 -12.67
N SER A 76 -11.96 -15.31 -13.24
CA SER A 76 -10.62 -15.49 -12.70
C SER A 76 -10.35 -14.44 -11.63
N ALA A 77 -10.04 -14.89 -10.41
CA ALA A 77 -9.70 -13.99 -9.30
C ALA A 77 -8.50 -13.06 -9.61
N THR A 78 -7.61 -13.47 -10.51
CA THR A 78 -6.44 -12.71 -10.98
C THR A 78 -6.77 -11.59 -11.96
N ASP A 79 -7.99 -11.58 -12.50
CA ASP A 79 -8.46 -10.49 -13.36
C ASP A 79 -8.91 -9.28 -12.52
N ILE A 80 -9.29 -9.52 -11.25
CA ILE A 80 -9.52 -8.50 -10.23
C ILE A 80 -8.21 -8.22 -9.50
N LYS A 81 -7.36 -7.40 -10.12
CA LYS A 81 -6.03 -7.04 -9.61
C LYS A 81 -5.82 -5.54 -9.50
N GLY A 82 -4.91 -5.16 -8.62
CA GLY A 82 -4.47 -3.79 -8.39
C GLY A 82 -2.96 -3.64 -8.52
N LYS A 83 -2.44 -2.47 -8.16
CA LYS A 83 -1.00 -2.24 -8.06
C LYS A 83 -0.36 -3.08 -6.95
N TYR A 84 -1.10 -3.28 -5.85
CA TYR A 84 -0.64 -4.06 -4.70
C TYR A 84 -1.50 -5.30 -4.41
N VAL A 85 -2.43 -5.64 -5.31
CA VAL A 85 -3.39 -6.74 -5.13
C VAL A 85 -3.21 -7.74 -6.25
N GLN A 86 -2.89 -8.98 -5.89
CA GLN A 86 -2.67 -10.07 -6.85
C GLN A 86 -3.97 -10.69 -7.36
N SER A 87 -4.96 -10.84 -6.49
CA SER A 87 -6.27 -11.39 -6.82
C SER A 87 -7.33 -11.01 -5.78
N VAL A 88 -8.60 -11.07 -6.19
CA VAL A 88 -9.76 -10.99 -5.29
C VAL A 88 -10.67 -12.18 -5.56
N THR A 89 -10.96 -12.95 -4.52
CA THR A 89 -11.88 -14.08 -4.56
C THR A 89 -13.09 -13.78 -3.68
N VAL A 90 -14.27 -14.10 -4.21
CA VAL A 90 -15.56 -14.07 -3.50
C VAL A 90 -15.87 -15.45 -2.96
#